data_AF-A0A1Q6QIP4-F1
#
_entry.id   AF-A0A1Q6QIP4-F1
#
_cell.length_a   1.000
_cell.length_b   1.000
_cell.length_c   1.000
_cell.angle_alpha   90.00
_cell.angle_beta   90.00
_cell.angle_gamma   90.00
#
_symmetry.space_group_name_H-M   'P 1'
#
loop_
_entity.id
_entity.type
_entity.pdbx_description
1 polymer ?
#
loop_
_entity_poly.entity_id
_entity_poly.type
_entity_poly.pdbx_seq_one_letter_code
_entity_poly.pdbx_strand_id
1 'polypeptide(L)' 'MKEVWKPYPMYCPNCGRLNYGNKSEDNRIKYECVQCTVKFVRVQKGRRHDTIDLFAKIGHERYENI' A
#
# COMPACT_ATOMS: atom_id res chain seq x y z
N MET A 1 5.15 -16.67 -21.31
CA MET A 1 4.16 -16.96 -20.25
C MET A 1 3.23 -15.75 -20.17
N LYS A 2 1.91 -15.93 -20.24
CA LYS A 2 0.98 -14.80 -20.02
C LYS A 2 1.12 -14.38 -18.56
N GLU A 3 1.45 -13.12 -18.30
CA GLU A 3 1.49 -12.61 -16.93
C GLU A 3 0.09 -12.75 -16.33
N VAL A 4 -0.02 -13.64 -15.33
CA VAL A 4 -1.26 -13.81 -14.59
C VAL A 4 -1.33 -12.63 -13.63
N TRP A 5 -2.24 -11.71 -13.90
CA TRP A 5 -2.58 -10.65 -12.95
C TRP A 5 -2.97 -11.31 -11.63
N LYS A 6 -2.17 -11.09 -10.58
CA LYS A 6 -2.37 -11.68 -9.26
C LYS A 6 -2.60 -10.55 -8.26
N PRO A 7 -3.77 -10.50 -7.59
CA PRO A 7 -3.98 -9.56 -6.51
C PRO A 7 -3.13 -9.96 -5.29
N TYR A 8 -2.50 -8.99 -4.64
CA TYR A 8 -1.67 -9.22 -3.46
C TYR A 8 -2.42 -8.78 -2.21
N PRO A 9 -2.76 -9.69 -1.27
CA PRO A 9 -3.49 -9.31 -0.06
C PRO A 9 -2.57 -8.68 0.99
N MET A 10 -3.09 -7.67 1.71
CA MET A 10 -2.43 -7.08 2.87
C MET A 10 -3.44 -6.41 3.80
N TYR A 11 -3.26 -6.56 5.11
CA TYR A 11 -4.01 -5.77 6.09
C TYR A 11 -3.52 -4.32 6.09
N CYS A 12 -4.45 -3.37 6.12
CA CYS A 12 -4.14 -1.95 6.20
C CYS A 12 -3.34 -1.66 7.48
N PRO A 13 -2.13 -1.07 7.38
CA PRO A 13 -1.33 -0.73 8.56
C PRO A 13 -1.98 0.31 9.48
N ASN A 14 -2.97 1.06 8.98
CA ASN A 14 -3.66 2.11 9.72
C ASN A 14 -4.92 1.61 10.46
N CYS A 15 -5.76 0.79 9.83
CA CYS A 15 -7.07 0.39 10.39
C CYS A 15 -7.33 -1.12 10.44
N GLY A 16 -6.42 -1.96 9.94
CA GLY A 16 -6.56 -3.41 9.98
C GLY A 16 -7.50 -4.03 8.94
N ARG A 17 -8.16 -3.25 8.06
CA ARG A 17 -8.99 -3.80 6.96
C ARG A 17 -8.14 -4.57 5.95
N LEU A 18 -8.59 -5.74 5.48
CA LEU A 18 -7.94 -6.47 4.38
C LEU A 18 -8.16 -5.75 3.05
N ASN A 19 -7.08 -5.54 2.28
CA ASN A 19 -7.11 -4.95 0.95
C ASN A 19 -6.29 -5.79 -0.04
N TYR A 20 -6.52 -5.55 -1.33
CA TYR A 20 -5.83 -6.21 -2.43
C TYR A 20 -5.09 -5.17 -3.26
N GLY A 21 -3.78 -5.33 -3.37
CA GLY A 21 -2.89 -4.41 -4.06
C GLY A 21 -2.50 -4.89 -5.44
N ASN A 22 -2.10 -3.93 -6.27
CA ASN A 22 -1.62 -4.15 -7.63
C ASN A 22 -0.09 -4.02 -7.64
N LYS A 23 0.58 -5.03 -8.20
CA LYS A 23 2.03 -5.01 -8.36
C LYS A 23 2.40 -4.27 -9.65
N SER A 24 3.35 -3.34 -9.55
CA SER A 24 3.96 -2.67 -10.70
C SER A 24 5.22 -3.38 -11.18
N GLU A 25 5.68 -3.03 -12.38
CA GLU A 25 6.88 -3.58 -13.02
C GLU A 25 8.13 -3.44 -12.14
N ASP A 26 8.23 -2.38 -11.35
CA ASP A 26 9.31 -2.12 -10.40
C ASP A 26 9.20 -2.92 -9.08
N ASN A 27 8.38 -3.98 -9.05
CA ASN A 27 8.09 -4.84 -7.90
C ASN A 27 7.47 -4.15 -6.68
N ARG A 28 7.01 -2.89 -6.80
CA ARG A 28 6.21 -2.26 -5.74
C ARG A 28 4.77 -2.75 -5.79
N ILE A 29 4.11 -2.79 -4.65
CA ILE A 29 2.68 -3.13 -4.57
C ILE A 29 1.94 -1.97 -3.96
N LYS A 30 1.01 -1.38 -4.70
CA LYS A 30 0.20 -0.23 -4.26
C LYS A 30 -1.16 -0.68 -3.77
N TYR A 31 -1.61 -0.08 -2.67
CA TYR A 31 -2.89 -0.34 -2.03
C TYR A 31 -3.61 0.97 -1.73
N GLU A 32 -4.93 0.91 -1.79
CA GLU A 32 -5.82 1.93 -1.23
C GLU A 32 -6.76 1.23 -0.25
N CYS A 33 -6.86 1.74 0.98
CA CYS A 33 -7.72 1.12 1.97
C CYS A 33 -9.19 1.46 1.72
N VAL A 34 -10.02 0.45 1.49
CA VAL A 34 -11.47 0.64 1.26
C VAL A 34 -12.24 1.18 2.48
N GLN A 35 -11.62 1.18 3.66
CA GLN A 35 -12.26 1.63 4.90
C GLN A 35 -11.78 3.01 5.35
N CYS A 36 -10.47 3.20 5.55
CA CYS A 36 -9.92 4.46 6.06
C CYS A 36 -9.22 5.31 5.00
N THR A 37 -9.29 4.91 3.73
CA THR A 37 -8.83 5.64 2.53
C THR A 37 -7.36 6.06 2.50
N VAL A 38 -6.54 5.61 3.45
CA VAL A 38 -5.08 5.74 3.37
C VAL A 38 -4.55 4.94 2.19
N LYS A 39 -3.53 5.48 1.54
CA LYS A 39 -2.80 4.80 0.47
C LYS A 39 -1.50 4.27 1.06
N PHE A 40 -1.07 3.09 0.62
CA PHE A 40 0.20 2.55 1.06
C PHE A 40 0.90 1.74 -0.03
N VAL A 41 2.23 1.76 0.01
CA VAL A 41 3.09 1.09 -0.96
C VAL A 41 4.02 0.14 -0.23
N ARG A 42 3.95 -1.14 -0.58
CA ARG A 42 4.85 -2.18 -0.07
C ARG A 42 6.00 -2.39 -1.05
N VAL A 43 7.22 -2.41 -0.54
CA VAL A 43 8.43 -2.73 -1.31
C VAL A 43 9.22 -3.81 -0.59
N GLN A 44 9.45 -4.94 -1.25
CA GLN A 44 10.28 -6.01 -0.68
C GLN A 44 11.76 -5.62 -0.73
N LYS A 45 12.42 -5.61 0.43
CA LYS A 45 13.87 -5.35 0.57
C LYS A 45 14.66 -6.63 0.77
N GLY A 46 14.03 -7.68 1.28
CA GLY A 46 14.63 -9.00 1.44
C GLY A 46 13.57 -10.06 1.75
N ARG A 47 14.02 -11.29 2.00
CA ARG A 47 13.11 -12.43 2.23
C ARG A 47 12.12 -12.20 3.39
N ARG A 48 12.54 -11.48 4.44
CA ARG A 48 11.75 -11.20 5.65
C ARG A 48 11.60 -9.70 5.94
N HIS A 49 11.92 -8.86 4.97
CA HIS A 49 11.94 -7.42 5.17
C HIS A 49 11.21 -6.73 4.03
N ASP A 50 10.09 -6.09 4.39
CA ASP A 50 9.36 -5.19 3.53
C ASP A 50 9.37 -3.80 4.16
N THR A 51 9.52 -2.76 3.33
CA THR A 51 9.20 -1.39 3.72
C THR A 51 7.78 -1.07 3.28
N ILE A 52 7.06 -0.32 4.10
CA ILE A 52 5.70 0.14 3.80
C ILE A 52 5.70 1.66 3.91
N ASP A 53 5.56 2.33 2.77
CA ASP A 53 5.32 3.77 2.75
C ASP A 53 3.82 4.01 2.92
N LEU A 54 3.43 4.67 4.01
CA LEU A 54 2.03 4.97 4.34
C LEU A 54 1.76 6.46 4.09
N PHE A 55 0.73 6.74 3.29
CA PHE A 55 0.30 8.09 2.94
C PHE A 55 -1.02 8.38 3.64
N ALA A 56 -1.09 9.55 4.28
CA ALA A 56 -2.30 10.00 4.94
C ALA A 56 -3.49 10.02 3.96
N LYS A 57 -4.70 9.81 4.50
CA LYS A 57 -5.91 10.00 3.72
C LYS A 57 -6.10 11.49 3.42
N ILE A 58 -6.88 11.78 2.38
CA ILE A 58 -7.22 13.15 1.99
C ILE A 58 -7.85 13.90 3.18
N GLY A 59 -7.41 15.12 3.44
CA GLY A 59 -7.82 15.98 4.56
C GLY A 59 -7.08 15.72 5.88
N HIS A 60 -6.16 14.75 5.91
CA HIS A 60 -5.30 14.44 7.06
C HIS A 60 -3.81 14.63 6.69
N GLU A 61 -3.54 15.43 5.66
CA GLU A 61 -2.19 15.77 5.25
C GLU A 61 -1.42 16.44 6.39
N ARG A 62 -0.09 16.44 6.28
CA ARG A 62 0.76 17.14 7.21
C ARG A 62 0.32 18.60 7.26
N TYR A 63 0.12 19.11 8.48
CA TYR A 63 -0.14 20.53 8.69
C TYR A 63 1.12 21.32 8.34
N GLU A 64 1.12 21.94 7.16
CA GLU A 64 2.13 22.92 6.73
C GLU A 64 1.62 24.30 7.16
N ASN A 65 2.10 24.80 8.29
CA ASN A 65 1.83 26.18 8.70
C ASN A 65 2.34 27.16 7.63
N ILE A 66 1.50 28.15 7.32
CA ILE A 66 1.79 29.43 6.64
C ILE A 66 3.07 30.07 7.22
#